data_AF-A0A353NAS5-F1
#
_entry.id   AF-A0A353NAS5-F1
#
_cell.length_a   1.000
_cell.length_b   1.000
_cell.length_c   1.000
_cell.angle_alpha   90.00
_cell.angle_beta   90.00
_cell.angle_gamma   90.00
#
_symmetry.space_group_name_H-M   'P 1'
#
loop_
_entity.id
_entity.type
_entity.pdbx_description
1 polymer ?
#
loop_
_entity_poly.entity_id
_entity_poly.type
_entity_poly.pdbx_seq_one_letter_code
_entity_poly.pdbx_strand_id
1 'polypeptide(L)' 'IFTPGFSTSEQVNNLSGRGVGLDIVKTNLDKLQGIIEIISQEQQGATFTLKIPFTFIEGPTLNKGN' A
#
# COMPACT_ATOMS: atom_id res chain seq x y z
N ILE A 1 -2.60 13.18 -4.11
CA ILE A 1 -3.24 12.38 -3.04
C ILE A 1 -2.27 11.72 -2.05
N PHE A 2 -0.99 11.54 -2.41
CA PHE A 2 0.05 10.96 -1.53
C PHE A 2 0.83 12.00 -0.69
N THR A 3 0.31 13.22 -0.58
CA THR A 3 0.92 14.28 0.23
C THR A 3 0.36 14.23 1.65
N PRO A 4 1.18 14.43 2.69
CA PRO A 4 0.70 14.46 4.06
C PRO A 4 -0.48 15.42 4.25
N GLY A 5 -1.49 14.98 5.00
CA GLY A 5 -2.68 15.78 5.29
C GLY A 5 -3.70 15.93 4.14
N PHE A 6 -3.47 15.31 2.98
CA PHE A 6 -4.47 15.26 1.91
C PHE A 6 -5.59 14.28 2.27
N SER A 7 -6.85 14.74 2.23
CA SER A 7 -8.05 13.95 2.50
C SER A 7 -9.14 14.26 1.48
N THR A 8 -9.93 13.25 1.11
CA THR A 8 -11.14 13.40 0.28
C THR A 8 -12.42 13.40 1.11
N SER A 9 -12.32 13.37 2.44
CA SER A 9 -13.48 13.38 3.34
C SER A 9 -14.02 14.80 3.53
N GLU A 10 -15.34 14.99 3.33
CA GLU A 10 -16.01 16.28 3.58
C GLU A 10 -15.98 16.70 5.05
N GLN A 11 -15.88 15.75 5.99
CA GLN A 11 -15.73 16.00 7.41
C GLN A 11 -14.47 15.33 7.95
N VAL A 12 -13.69 16.09 8.72
CA VAL A 12 -12.51 15.59 9.44
C VAL A 12 -13.01 14.82 10.67
N ASN A 13 -12.95 13.50 10.64
CA ASN A 13 -13.15 12.67 11.83
C ASN A 13 -11.79 12.38 12.50
N ASN A 14 -11.80 11.92 13.75
CA ASN A 14 -10.58 11.67 14.55
C ASN A 14 -9.57 10.69 13.90
N LEU A 15 -9.98 9.96 12.85
CA LEU A 15 -9.13 9.08 12.03
C LEU A 15 -8.49 9.81 10.84
N SER A 16 -9.21 10.73 10.20
CA SER A 16 -8.73 11.48 9.03
C SER A 16 -7.83 12.68 9.39
N GLY A 17 -7.90 13.18 10.63
CA GLY A 17 -7.14 14.36 11.09
C GLY A 17 -5.70 14.14 11.60
N ARG A 18 -5.20 12.89 11.69
CA ARG A 18 -3.83 12.60 12.19
C ARG A 18 -2.77 12.39 11.12
N GLY A 19 -3.11 12.61 9.84
CA GLY A 19 -2.16 12.42 8.74
C GLY A 19 -1.87 10.96 8.39
N VAL A 20 -2.77 10.02 8.72
CA VAL A 20 -2.69 8.64 8.19
C VAL A 20 -3.44 8.63 6.86
N GLY A 21 -2.81 9.19 5.84
CA GLY A 21 -3.34 9.27 4.48
C GLY A 21 -2.75 8.17 3.59
N LEU A 22 -2.79 8.39 2.28
CA LEU A 22 -2.11 7.50 1.33
C LEU A 22 -0.57 7.64 1.38
N ASP A 23 -0.05 8.67 2.03
CA ASP A 23 1.37 8.91 2.28
C ASP A 23 2.05 7.79 3.10
N ILE A 24 1.37 7.28 4.14
CA ILE A 24 1.88 6.11 4.91
C ILE A 24 1.91 4.85 4.04
N VAL A 25 0.91 4.69 3.16
CA VAL A 25 0.81 3.54 2.24
C VAL A 25 1.97 3.58 1.26
N LYS A 26 2.25 4.77 0.68
CA LYS A 26 3.39 4.96 -0.23
C LYS A 26 4.71 4.70 0.48
N THR A 27 4.90 5.22 1.69
CA THR A 27 6.10 5.00 2.50
C THR A 27 6.35 3.51 2.78
N ASN A 28 5.30 2.75 3.09
CA ASN A 28 5.42 1.31 3.34
C ASN A 28 5.67 0.51 2.05
N LEU A 29 5.05 0.89 0.94
CA LEU A 29 5.32 0.28 -0.36
C LEU A 29 6.77 0.53 -0.81
N ASP A 30 7.30 1.74 -0.63
CA ASP A 30 8.68 2.06 -1.01
C ASP A 30 9.70 1.21 -0.23
N LYS A 31 9.46 0.96 1.07
CA LYS A 31 10.28 0.03 1.88
C LYS A 31 10.28 -1.40 1.34
N LEU A 32 9.15 -1.82 0.77
CA LEU A 32 8.97 -3.14 0.16
C LEU A 32 9.37 -3.16 -1.31
N GLN A 33 9.88 -2.05 -1.86
CA GLN A 33 10.13 -1.87 -3.30
C GLN A 33 8.86 -2.17 -4.15
N GLY A 34 7.70 -1.95 -3.56
CA GLY A 34 6.40 -2.09 -4.19
C GLY A 34 5.95 -0.83 -4.92
N ILE A 35 4.90 -0.97 -5.72
CA ILE A 35 4.27 0.11 -6.46
C ILE A 35 2.77 0.13 -6.22
N ILE A 36 2.17 1.30 -6.43
CA ILE A 36 0.72 1.51 -6.35
C ILE A 36 0.22 2.12 -7.66
N GLU A 37 -0.82 1.50 -8.22
CA GLU A 37 -1.56 1.98 -9.38
C GLU A 37 -2.96 2.41 -8.91
N ILE A 38 -3.48 3.49 -9.49
CA ILE A 38 -4.78 4.05 -9.12
C ILE A 38 -5.57 4.31 -10.39
N ILE A 39 -6.78 3.74 -10.44
CA ILE A 39 -7.76 4.01 -11.48
C ILE A 39 -8.98 4.58 -10.77
N SER A 40 -9.39 5.79 -11.14
CA SER A 40 -10.59 6.41 -10.59
C SER A 40 -11.46 6.94 -11.72
N GLN A 41 -12.76 6.74 -11.58
CA GLN A 41 -13.77 7.31 -12.46
C GLN A 41 -14.80 8.04 -11.61
N GLU A 42 -15.15 9.25 -12.02
CA GLU A 42 -16.14 10.06 -11.32
C GLU A 42 -17.46 9.30 -11.19
N GLN A 43 -18.08 9.39 -10.01
CA GLN A 43 -19.31 8.68 -9.65
C GLN A 43 -19.25 7.13 -9.69
N GLN A 44 -18.08 6.55 -10.01
CA GLN A 44 -17.84 5.11 -10.02
C GLN A 44 -16.81 4.68 -8.96
N GLY A 45 -16.16 5.65 -8.30
CA GLY A 45 -15.21 5.43 -7.23
C GLY A 45 -13.76 5.30 -7.71
N ALA A 46 -12.94 4.61 -6.91
CA ALA A 46 -11.52 4.42 -7.18
C ALA A 46 -11.08 2.99 -6.83
N THR A 47 -10.24 2.43 -7.67
CA THR A 47 -9.55 1.16 -7.47
C THR A 47 -8.07 1.43 -7.25
N PHE A 48 -7.53 0.87 -6.17
CA PHE A 48 -6.11 0.94 -5.82
C PHE A 48 -5.51 -0.45 -5.98
N THR A 49 -4.46 -0.58 -6.78
CA THR A 49 -3.76 -1.84 -7.02
C THR A 49 -2.36 -1.75 -6.44
N LEU A 50 -2.05 -2.58 -5.45
CA LEU A 50 -0.75 -2.63 -4.77
C LEU A 50 0.02 -3.83 -5.31
N LYS A 51 1.21 -3.59 -5.85
CA LYS A 51 2.11 -4.65 -6.33
C LYS A 51 3.36 -4.66 -5.47
N ILE A 52 3.62 -5.79 -4.82
CA ILE A 52 4.75 -5.94 -3.90
C ILE A 52 5.63 -7.08 -4.42
N PRO A 53 6.93 -6.87 -4.63
CA PRO A 53 7.87 -7.94 -4.95
C PRO A 53 7.84 -9.00 -3.85
N PHE A 54 7.53 -10.24 -4.22
CA PHE A 54 7.65 -11.38 -3.32
C PHE A 54 8.88 -12.18 -3.71
N THR A 55 9.78 -12.38 -2.76
CA THR A 55 10.88 -13.33 -2.91
C THR A 55 10.60 -14.50 -1.99
N PHE A 56 10.32 -15.66 -2.57
CA PHE A 56 10.27 -16.92 -1.83
C PHE A 56 11.68 -17.46 -1.72
N ILE A 57 12.22 -17.56 -0.51
CA ILE A 57 13.45 -18.29 -0.26
C ILE A 57 13.03 -19.66 0.27
N GLU A 58 13.14 -20.68 -0.57
CA GLU A 58 13.08 -22.06 -0.06
C GLU A 58 14.27 -22.25 0.90
N GLY A 59 13.96 -22.66 2.12
CA GLY A 59 14.97 -23.04 3.10
C GLY A 59 15.77 -24.25 2.62
N PRO A 60 16.91 -24.58 3.26
CA PRO A 60 17.73 -25.70 2.85
C PRO A 60 16.90 -26.98 2.81
N THR A 61 16.79 -27.60 1.63
CA THR A 61 16.29 -28.97 1.49
C THR A 61 17.23 -29.88 2.26
N LEU A 62 16.84 -30.26 3.47
CA LEU A 62 17.53 -31.29 4.24
C LEU A 62 17.32 -32.62 3.52
N ASN A 63 18.24 -32.93 2.61
CA ASN A 63 18.35 -34.22 1.98
C ASN A 63 18.81 -35.20 3.07
N LYS A 64 17.86 -35.84 3.75
CA LYS A 64 18.14 -36.98 4.63
C LYS A 64 18.56 -38.13 3.74
N GLY A 65 19.88 -38.23 3.49
CA GLY A 65 20.49 -39.40 2.89
C GLY A 65 20.19 -40.64 3.72
N ASN A 66 19.92 -41.74 3.02
CA ASN A 66 19.84 -43.12 3.53
C ASN A 66 20.99 -43.46 4.47
#